data_AF-A0A7G9L0D9-F1
#
_entry.id   AF-A0A7G9L0D9-F1
#
_cell.length_a   1.000
_cell.length_b   1.000
_cell.length_c   1.000
_cell.angle_alpha   90.00
_cell.angle_beta   90.00
_cell.angle_gamma   90.00
#
_symmetry.space_group_name_H-M   'P 1'
#
loop_
_entity.id
_entity.type
_entity.pdbx_description
1 polymer ?
#
loop_
_entity_poly.entity_id
_entity_poly.type
_entity_poly.pdbx_seq_one_letter_code
_entity_poly.pdbx_strand_id
1 'polypeptide(L)'
;MPRLKLVAIAVAVAAMTVTGCARNRNIPTQVAPSRMTTIGVNGYLWQAALDTVSFAPLLQADANSGVIITDWYANPRSPGERVKLTVTILDQDLRADALRVAASRQINQNGSWVEAPVTAATVQKLEDVILTRARDIRRTTLPG
;
A
#
# COMPACT_ATOMS: atom_id res chain seq x y z
N MET A 1 -90.59 16.13 25.52
CA MET A 1 -89.79 16.14 24.28
C MET A 1 -88.83 17.32 24.40
N PRO A 2 -87.49 17.23 24.27
CA PRO A 2 -86.74 16.31 23.40
C PRO A 2 -85.31 15.90 23.90
N ARG A 3 -84.59 15.18 23.00
CA ARG A 3 -83.12 15.04 22.80
C ARG A 3 -82.29 14.18 23.78
N LEU A 4 -82.23 12.91 23.38
CA LEU A 4 -81.12 11.95 23.45
C LEU A 4 -79.78 12.49 24.00
N LYS A 5 -79.31 11.91 25.11
CA LYS A 5 -77.97 12.12 25.65
C LYS A 5 -76.98 11.13 25.04
N LEU A 6 -75.85 11.69 24.62
CA LEU A 6 -74.61 11.03 24.23
C LEU A 6 -74.05 10.14 25.36
N VAL A 7 -73.13 9.28 24.92
CA VAL A 7 -72.07 8.57 25.65
C VAL A 7 -72.37 7.12 26.03
N ALA A 8 -71.84 6.21 25.22
CA ALA A 8 -71.29 4.95 25.72
C ALA A 8 -69.96 4.69 24.99
N ILE A 9 -68.91 4.77 25.79
CA ILE A 9 -67.51 4.52 25.47
C ILE A 9 -67.35 3.04 25.14
N ALA A 10 -66.73 2.72 24.00
CA ALA A 10 -66.17 1.40 23.75
C ALA A 10 -64.70 1.58 23.37
N VAL A 11 -63.84 1.28 24.33
CA VAL A 11 -62.40 1.09 24.15
C VAL A 11 -62.21 -0.14 23.28
N ALA A 12 -61.59 0.04 22.11
CA ALA A 12 -61.03 -1.06 21.32
C ALA A 12 -59.62 -0.69 20.88
N VAL A 13 -58.66 -1.27 21.58
CA VAL A 13 -57.23 -1.30 21.29
C VAL A 13 -57.02 -1.97 19.92
N ALA A 14 -56.39 -1.29 18.96
CA ALA A 14 -55.90 -1.94 17.74
C ALA A 14 -54.71 -1.17 17.10
N ALA A 15 -53.52 -1.64 17.47
CA ALA A 15 -52.28 -1.71 16.69
C ALA A 15 -51.85 -0.51 15.80
N MET A 16 -50.86 0.24 16.31
CA MET A 16 -49.92 0.95 15.45
C MET A 16 -49.12 -0.08 14.63
N THR A 17 -49.47 -0.27 13.37
CA THR A 17 -48.62 -1.03 12.43
C THR A 17 -47.61 -0.07 11.82
N VAL A 18 -46.42 0.00 12.41
CA VAL A 18 -45.27 0.60 11.75
C VAL A 18 -44.88 -0.34 10.62
N THR A 19 -45.30 -0.04 9.39
CA THR A 19 -44.85 -0.73 8.19
C THR A 19 -43.39 -0.35 7.93
N GLY A 20 -42.48 -0.97 8.65
CA GLY A 20 -41.08 -1.06 8.25
C GLY A 20 -40.95 -2.08 7.13
N CYS A 21 -40.52 -1.64 5.95
CA CYS A 21 -39.58 -2.34 5.05
C CYS A 21 -39.54 -1.65 3.68
N ALA A 22 -38.62 -0.69 3.51
CA ALA A 22 -38.05 -0.41 2.20
C ALA A 22 -36.53 -0.54 2.32
N ARG A 23 -36.06 -1.78 2.53
CA ARG A 23 -34.64 -2.13 2.39
C ARG A 23 -34.34 -2.22 0.90
N ASN A 24 -34.06 -1.09 0.26
CA ASN A 24 -33.47 -1.08 -1.08
C ASN A 24 -32.08 -1.72 -0.98
N ARG A 25 -31.95 -2.95 -1.46
CA ARG A 25 -30.74 -3.79 -1.35
C ARG A 25 -29.97 -3.89 -2.66
N ASN A 26 -30.21 -2.97 -3.59
CA ASN A 26 -29.52 -2.91 -4.87
C ASN A 26 -28.41 -1.86 -4.82
N ILE A 27 -27.43 -2.06 -3.93
CA ILE A 27 -26.12 -1.42 -4.09
C ILE A 27 -25.28 -2.43 -4.86
N PRO A 28 -25.01 -2.23 -6.16
CA PRO A 28 -24.04 -3.05 -6.86
C PRO A 28 -22.70 -2.88 -6.15
N THR A 29 -22.34 -3.85 -5.31
CA THR A 29 -21.07 -3.89 -4.58
C THR A 29 -19.97 -4.45 -5.48
N GLN A 30 -20.07 -4.20 -6.78
CA GLN A 30 -19.02 -4.51 -7.72
C GLN A 30 -18.13 -3.26 -7.79
N VAL A 31 -17.31 -3.11 -6.76
CA VAL A 31 -16.08 -2.32 -6.88
C VAL A 31 -15.40 -2.89 -8.13
N ALA A 32 -15.22 -2.06 -9.17
CA ALA A 32 -14.46 -2.46 -10.34
C ALA A 32 -13.19 -3.16 -9.84
N PRO A 33 -12.82 -4.35 -10.36
CA PRO A 33 -11.61 -5.01 -9.90
C PRO A 33 -10.52 -3.95 -9.90
N SER A 34 -9.86 -3.75 -8.76
CA SER A 34 -8.63 -2.96 -8.72
C SER A 34 -7.84 -3.45 -9.91
N ARG A 35 -7.55 -2.56 -10.87
CA ARG A 35 -6.79 -2.95 -12.07
C ARG A 35 -5.56 -3.62 -11.51
N MET A 36 -5.54 -4.95 -11.52
CA MET A 36 -4.36 -5.72 -11.24
C MET A 36 -3.53 -5.37 -12.47
N THR A 37 -2.73 -4.32 -12.35
CA THR A 37 -1.66 -4.06 -13.31
C THR A 37 -1.00 -5.41 -13.47
N THR A 38 -1.00 -5.96 -14.68
CA THR A 38 -0.30 -7.19 -14.97
C THR A 38 1.14 -6.94 -14.59
N ILE A 39 1.53 -7.33 -13.37
CA ILE A 39 2.86 -7.03 -12.84
C ILE A 39 3.81 -7.93 -13.62
N GLY A 40 4.74 -7.35 -14.37
CA GLY A 40 5.71 -8.10 -15.17
C GLY A 40 6.71 -8.89 -14.32
N VAL A 41 6.75 -8.60 -13.02
CA VAL A 41 7.68 -9.12 -12.03
C VAL A 41 6.98 -9.83 -10.87
N ASN A 42 7.75 -10.43 -9.96
CA ASN A 42 7.20 -11.03 -8.75
C ASN A 42 6.50 -9.99 -7.86
N GLY A 43 5.20 -10.17 -7.61
CA GLY A 43 4.41 -9.23 -6.79
C GLY A 43 4.89 -9.08 -5.35
N TYR A 44 5.47 -10.13 -4.75
CA TYR A 44 6.02 -10.05 -3.39
C TYR A 44 7.32 -9.26 -3.33
N LEU A 45 8.21 -9.43 -4.33
CA LEU A 45 9.42 -8.61 -4.44
C LEU A 45 9.06 -7.15 -4.67
N TRP A 46 8.10 -6.89 -5.56
CA TRP A 46 7.63 -5.53 -5.86
C TRP A 46 7.10 -4.83 -4.59
N GLN A 47 6.18 -5.49 -3.87
CA GLN A 47 5.63 -4.95 -2.63
C GLN A 47 6.73 -4.74 -1.58
N ALA A 48 7.60 -5.72 -1.35
CA ALA A 48 8.67 -5.62 -0.37
C ALA A 48 9.69 -4.52 -0.70
N ALA A 49 10.01 -4.34 -1.99
CA ALA A 49 10.91 -3.30 -2.45
C ALA A 49 10.30 -1.92 -2.20
N LEU A 50 9.04 -1.70 -2.59
CA LEU A 50 8.33 -0.45 -2.32
C LEU A 50 8.27 -0.13 -0.83
N ASP A 51 7.91 -1.09 0.01
CA ASP A 51 7.90 -0.93 1.47
C ASP A 51 9.28 -0.49 1.98
N THR A 52 10.36 -1.11 1.48
CA THR A 52 11.74 -0.85 1.93
C THR A 52 12.25 0.53 1.52
N VAL A 53 11.93 1.00 0.31
CA VAL A 53 12.40 2.30 -0.20
C VAL A 53 11.45 3.46 0.10
N SER A 54 10.32 3.20 0.75
CA SER A 54 9.28 4.19 1.08
C SER A 54 9.71 5.33 2.02
N PHE A 55 10.95 5.31 2.51
CA PHE A 55 11.53 6.42 3.29
C PHE A 55 11.88 7.65 2.43
N ALA A 56 11.98 7.47 1.10
CA ALA A 56 12.33 8.52 0.14
C ALA A 56 11.18 8.72 -0.87
N PRO A 57 11.04 9.93 -1.44
CA PRO A 57 10.15 10.13 -2.59
C PRO A 57 10.54 9.24 -3.76
N LEU A 58 9.55 8.72 -4.49
CA LEU A 58 9.80 7.90 -5.69
C LEU A 58 9.88 8.82 -6.91
N LEU A 59 11.00 8.76 -7.64
CA LEU A 59 11.17 9.39 -8.94
C LEU A 59 10.48 8.56 -10.04
N GLN A 60 10.57 7.22 -9.93
CA GLN A 60 9.94 6.29 -10.86
C GLN A 60 9.59 4.99 -10.13
N ALA A 61 8.44 4.40 -10.47
CA ALA A 61 8.07 3.06 -10.04
C ALA A 61 7.23 2.41 -11.15
N ASP A 62 7.86 1.55 -11.94
CA ASP A 62 7.21 0.80 -13.02
C ASP A 62 7.23 -0.72 -12.74
N ALA A 63 6.06 -1.25 -12.43
CA ALA A 63 5.84 -2.65 -12.07
C ALA A 63 5.95 -3.61 -13.28
N ASN A 64 5.89 -3.10 -14.52
CA ASN A 64 6.05 -3.92 -15.72
C ASN A 64 7.52 -4.19 -16.02
N SER A 65 8.37 -3.15 -15.90
CA SER A 65 9.83 -3.27 -16.09
C SER A 65 10.59 -3.71 -14.83
N GLY A 66 9.94 -3.68 -13.65
CA GLY A 66 10.56 -4.07 -12.39
C GLY A 66 11.51 -3.02 -11.83
N VAL A 67 11.41 -1.76 -12.28
CA VAL A 67 12.36 -0.70 -11.90
C VAL A 67 11.69 0.29 -10.93
N ILE A 68 12.36 0.53 -9.80
CA ILE A 68 12.01 1.54 -8.81
C ILE A 68 13.20 2.46 -8.63
N ILE A 69 12.99 3.77 -8.76
CA ILE A 69 14.02 4.79 -8.59
C ILE A 69 13.50 5.80 -7.56
N THR A 70 14.28 6.05 -6.51
CA THR A 70 13.97 7.12 -5.56
C THR A 70 14.52 8.44 -6.06
N ASP A 71 13.98 9.54 -5.54
CA ASP A 71 14.67 10.83 -5.57
C ASP A 71 15.82 10.82 -4.54
N TRP A 72 16.64 11.87 -4.57
CA TRP A 72 17.64 12.12 -3.55
C TRP A 72 16.98 12.37 -2.19
N TYR A 73 17.36 11.57 -1.20
CA TYR A 73 16.90 11.69 0.17
C TYR A 73 18.07 12.00 1.10
N ALA A 74 17.94 13.08 1.87
CA ALA A 74 18.86 13.42 2.95
C ALA A 74 18.21 13.05 4.29
N ASN A 75 18.91 12.26 5.10
CA ASN A 75 18.42 11.90 6.42
C ASN A 75 18.44 13.15 7.33
N PRO A 76 17.34 13.52 8.02
CA PRO A 76 17.35 14.65 8.93
C PRO A 76 18.40 14.56 10.05
N ARG A 77 18.83 13.35 10.43
CA ARG A 77 19.91 13.12 11.40
C ARG A 77 21.32 13.32 10.82
N SER A 78 21.45 13.35 9.49
CA SER A 78 22.69 13.50 8.74
C SER A 78 22.42 14.33 7.47
N PRO A 79 22.11 15.63 7.60
CA PRO A 79 21.71 16.46 6.45
C PRO A 79 22.87 16.74 5.49
N GLY A 80 24.11 16.45 5.90
CA GLY A 80 25.31 16.57 5.08
C GLY A 80 25.49 15.45 4.05
N GLU A 81 24.61 14.44 4.04
CA GLU A 81 24.63 13.39 3.02
C GLU A 81 23.24 13.17 2.43
N ARG A 82 23.23 12.77 1.17
CA ARG A 82 22.03 12.36 0.46
C ARG A 82 22.27 11.05 -0.28
N VAL A 83 21.22 10.26 -0.39
CA VAL A 83 21.25 8.95 -1.05
C VAL A 83 20.13 8.86 -2.06
N LYS A 84 20.40 8.16 -3.16
CA LYS A 84 19.43 7.76 -4.15
C LYS A 84 19.53 6.25 -4.32
N LEU A 85 18.39 5.57 -4.37
CA LEU A 85 18.33 4.14 -4.60
C LEU A 85 17.70 3.84 -5.96
N THR A 86 18.18 2.78 -6.58
CA THR A 86 17.60 2.18 -7.78
C THR A 86 17.46 0.69 -7.50
N VAL A 87 16.24 0.19 -7.53
CA VAL A 87 15.94 -1.23 -7.34
C VAL A 87 15.45 -1.78 -8.67
N THR A 88 15.98 -2.93 -9.06
CA THR A 88 15.60 -3.63 -10.28
C THR A 88 15.24 -5.07 -9.95
N ILE A 89 14.03 -5.47 -10.29
CA ILE A 89 13.56 -6.85 -10.18
C ILE A 89 13.70 -7.48 -11.55
N LEU A 90 14.51 -8.53 -11.62
CA LEU A 90 14.95 -9.15 -12.85
C LEU A 90 14.09 -10.35 -13.24
N ASP A 91 13.30 -10.89 -12.30
CA ASP A 91 12.55 -12.11 -12.52
C ASP A 91 11.25 -12.19 -11.70
N GLN A 92 10.44 -13.19 -12.04
CA GLN A 92 9.20 -13.56 -11.39
C GLN A 92 9.39 -14.57 -10.25
N ASP A 93 10.53 -15.24 -10.15
CA ASP A 93 10.82 -16.13 -9.02
C ASP A 93 11.34 -15.41 -7.78
N LEU A 94 11.05 -15.97 -6.61
CA LEU A 94 11.53 -15.44 -5.31
C LEU A 94 12.92 -16.01 -4.96
N ARG A 95 13.93 -15.62 -5.72
CA ARG A 95 15.33 -16.04 -5.57
C ARG A 95 16.26 -14.84 -5.32
N ALA A 96 17.48 -15.11 -4.84
CA ALA A 96 18.41 -14.07 -4.42
C ALA A 96 18.94 -13.22 -5.59
N ASP A 97 19.11 -13.83 -6.76
CA ASP A 97 19.57 -13.21 -8.00
C ASP A 97 18.48 -12.49 -8.81
N ALA A 98 17.21 -12.62 -8.40
CA ALA A 98 16.07 -11.95 -9.05
C ALA A 98 15.93 -10.47 -8.67
N LEU A 99 16.77 -9.96 -7.78
CA LEU A 99 16.74 -8.58 -7.30
C LEU A 99 18.15 -7.98 -7.39
N ARG A 100 18.23 -6.71 -7.78
CA ARG A 100 19.45 -5.89 -7.66
C ARG A 100 19.13 -4.53 -7.08
N VAL A 101 20.01 -4.06 -6.20
CA VAL A 101 19.94 -2.70 -5.65
C VAL A 101 21.21 -1.96 -6.03
N ALA A 102 21.05 -0.76 -6.57
CA ALA A 102 22.11 0.20 -6.75
C ALA A 102 21.85 1.42 -5.87
N ALA A 103 22.90 1.93 -5.24
CA ALA A 103 22.83 3.10 -4.37
C ALA A 103 23.87 4.12 -4.80
N SER A 104 23.44 5.36 -4.96
CA SER A 104 24.31 6.51 -5.16
C SER A 104 24.28 7.36 -3.91
N ARG A 105 25.45 7.81 -3.43
CA ARG A 105 25.58 8.67 -2.27
C ARG A 105 26.37 9.91 -2.63
N GLN A 106 25.93 11.03 -2.11
CA GLN A 106 26.63 12.30 -2.21
C GLN A 106 26.75 12.92 -0.83
N ILE A 107 27.86 13.62 -0.62
CA ILE A 107 28.14 14.39 0.59
C ILE A 107 28.26 15.86 0.23
N ASN A 108 27.74 16.72 1.08
CA ASN A 108 27.86 18.15 0.93
C ASN A 108 29.23 18.59 1.45
N GLN A 109 30.10 18.98 0.53
CA GLN A 109 31.40 19.57 0.81
C GLN A 109 31.35 21.06 0.44
N ASN A 110 31.37 21.93 1.44
CA ASN A 110 31.40 23.39 1.26
C ASN A 110 30.27 23.94 0.37
N GLY A 111 29.06 23.39 0.48
CA GLY A 111 27.89 23.81 -0.31
C GLY A 111 27.77 23.11 -1.67
N SER A 112 28.72 22.24 -2.02
CA SER A 112 28.69 21.45 -3.26
C SER A 112 28.47 19.97 -2.95
N TRP A 113 27.58 19.32 -3.71
CA TRP A 113 27.34 17.88 -3.60
C TRP A 113 28.37 17.12 -4.42
N VAL A 114 29.17 16.29 -3.74
CA VAL A 114 30.22 15.47 -4.35
C VAL A 114 29.89 14.00 -4.14
N GLU A 115 30.16 13.15 -5.13
CA GLU A 115 29.97 11.71 -4.98
C GLU A 115 30.83 11.13 -3.87
N ALA A 116 30.25 10.20 -3.12
CA ALA A 116 30.94 9.44 -2.10
C ALA A 116 30.62 7.94 -2.28
N PRO A 117 31.58 7.06 -1.97
CA PRO A 117 31.37 5.64 -2.11
C PRO A 117 30.25 5.15 -1.17
N VAL A 118 29.45 4.21 -1.67
CA VAL A 118 28.53 3.41 -0.87
C VAL A 118 29.22 2.08 -0.56
N THR A 119 29.14 1.63 0.69
CA THR A 119 29.72 0.34 1.06
C THR A 119 28.88 -0.79 0.47
N ALA A 120 29.54 -1.79 -0.12
CA ALA A 120 28.87 -2.97 -0.67
C ALA A 120 28.00 -3.69 0.37
N ALA A 121 28.43 -3.70 1.64
CA ALA A 121 27.65 -4.26 2.74
C ALA A 121 26.29 -3.56 2.96
N THR A 122 26.19 -2.25 2.69
CA THR A 122 24.90 -1.54 2.79
C THR A 122 23.94 -1.97 1.70
N VAL A 123 24.46 -2.11 0.47
CA VAL A 123 23.67 -2.58 -0.68
C VAL A 123 23.18 -4.00 -0.45
N GLN A 124 24.08 -4.91 -0.06
CA GLN A 124 23.72 -6.30 0.24
C GLN A 124 22.67 -6.39 1.35
N LYS A 125 22.81 -5.58 2.42
CA LYS A 125 21.84 -5.54 3.50
C LYS A 125 20.46 -5.08 3.02
N LEU A 126 20.38 -4.13 2.09
CA LEU A 126 19.11 -3.69 1.51
C LEU A 126 18.47 -4.82 0.68
N GLU A 127 19.26 -5.53 -0.13
CA GLU A 127 18.78 -6.69 -0.89
C GLU A 127 18.24 -7.79 0.05
N ASP A 128 18.98 -8.11 1.11
CA ASP A 128 18.57 -9.12 2.08
C ASP A 128 17.28 -8.74 2.82
N VAL A 129 17.12 -7.45 3.18
CA VAL A 129 15.90 -6.93 3.81
C VAL A 129 14.71 -7.08 2.87
N ILE A 130 14.84 -6.70 1.60
CA ILE A 130 13.77 -6.83 0.60
C ILE A 130 13.40 -8.32 0.41
N LEU A 131 14.39 -9.18 0.22
CA LEU A 131 14.17 -10.62 0.03
C LEU A 131 13.50 -11.26 1.24
N THR A 132 13.92 -10.89 2.45
CA THR A 132 13.31 -11.36 3.70
C THR A 132 11.86 -10.90 3.79
N ARG A 133 11.60 -9.61 3.59
CA ARG A 133 10.25 -9.05 3.62
C ARG A 133 9.33 -9.69 2.57
N ALA A 134 9.82 -9.95 1.36
CA ALA A 134 9.05 -10.62 0.32
C ALA A 134 8.66 -12.05 0.72
N ARG A 135 9.58 -12.80 1.35
CA ARG A 135 9.28 -14.13 1.91
C ARG A 135 8.25 -14.05 3.03
N ASP A 136 8.32 -13.02 3.88
CA ASP A 136 7.33 -12.79 4.93
C ASP A 136 5.95 -12.58 4.34
N ILE A 137 5.83 -11.68 3.36
CA ILE A 137 4.54 -11.40 2.69
C ILE A 137 3.99 -12.70 2.09
N ARG A 138 4.80 -13.46 1.33
CA ARG A 138 4.38 -14.74 0.75
C ARG A 138 3.85 -15.72 1.79
N ARG A 139 4.54 -15.85 2.93
CA ARG A 139 4.11 -16.73 4.03
C ARG A 139 2.79 -16.30 4.64
N THR A 140 2.55 -14.99 4.75
CA THR A 140 1.29 -14.46 5.31
C THR A 140 0.11 -14.49 4.34
N THR A 141 0.36 -14.53 3.02
CA THR A 141 -0.70 -14.55 2.00
C THR A 141 -1.27 -15.93 1.73
N LEU A 142 -0.50 -17.01 1.96
CA LEU A 142 -0.96 -18.38 1.74
C LEU A 142 -1.64 -18.92 3.02
N PRO A 143 -2.95 -19.23 3.01
CA PRO A 143 -3.55 -20.02 4.08
C PRO A 143 -2.97 -21.43 4.03
N GLY A 144 -2.51 -21.92 5.19
CA GLY A 144 -2.07 -23.30 5.38
C GLY A 144 -3.21 -24.30 5.28
#